data_AF-A0A087AVT9-F1
#
_entry.id   AF-A0A087AVT9-F1
#
_cell.length_a   1.000
_cell.length_b   1.000
_cell.length_c   1.000
_cell.angle_alpha   90.00
_cell.angle_beta   90.00
_cell.angle_gamma   90.00
#
_symmetry.space_group_name_H-M   'P 1'
#
loop_
_entity.id
_entity.type
_entity.pdbx_description
1 polymer ?
#
loop_
_entity_poly.entity_id
_entity_poly.type
_entity_poly.pdbx_seq_one_letter_code
_entity_poly.pdbx_strand_id
1 'polypeptide(L)'
;MQAMQTVRGNLAANPVFWPEKPDDRGVMLPARWSATVLESRRVRGADGEWRDDPRGPVAVAVNVYGAAAMTLARCDMHRGDPVVAIGEQVRVDSYMTREGEPAARFELTAAAVCFDTILLRRRAEHAADRSRPYAEREAAPDAAGTEA
;
A
#
# COMPACT_ATOMS: atom_id res chain seq x y z
N MET A 1 -21.72 8.97 -12.03
CA MET A 1 -20.47 9.53 -11.49
C MET A 1 -19.71 8.36 -10.88
N GLN A 2 -18.61 7.92 -11.50
CA GLN A 2 -17.73 6.89 -10.91
C GLN A 2 -16.78 7.59 -9.93
N ALA A 3 -16.69 7.09 -8.70
CA ALA A 3 -15.83 7.66 -7.67
C ALA A 3 -14.45 6.99 -7.74
N MET A 4 -13.42 7.77 -8.08
CA MET A 4 -12.04 7.30 -7.99
C MET A 4 -11.64 7.19 -6.51
N GLN A 5 -11.16 6.02 -6.11
CA GLN A 5 -10.67 5.74 -4.77
C GLN A 5 -9.16 5.54 -4.81
N THR A 6 -8.51 5.97 -3.73
CA THR A 6 -7.07 5.86 -3.55
C THR A 6 -6.80 5.06 -2.29
N VAL A 7 -5.91 4.08 -2.38
CA VAL A 7 -5.40 3.31 -1.24
C VAL A 7 -3.92 3.60 -1.13
N ARG A 8 -3.48 4.05 0.05
CA ARG A 8 -2.09 4.40 0.32
C ARG A 8 -1.60 3.62 1.52
N GLY A 9 -0.47 2.94 1.39
CA GLY A 9 0.05 2.10 2.48
C GLY A 9 1.27 1.31 2.07
N ASN A 10 1.67 0.34 2.90
CA ASN A 10 2.80 -0.53 2.58
C ASN A 10 2.32 -1.88 2.03
N LEU A 11 3.12 -2.50 1.15
CA LEU A 11 2.86 -3.85 0.69
C LEU A 11 3.00 -4.87 1.83
N ALA A 12 1.94 -5.66 2.08
CA ALA A 12 1.92 -6.68 3.12
C ALA A 12 2.84 -7.87 2.81
N ALA A 13 2.99 -8.17 1.53
CA ALA A 13 3.78 -9.25 0.95
C ALA A 13 4.28 -8.85 -0.44
N ASN A 14 5.17 -9.64 -1.02
CA ASN A 14 5.59 -9.44 -2.41
C ASN A 14 4.37 -9.58 -3.34
N PRO A 15 4.19 -8.66 -4.29
CA PRO A 15 3.14 -8.77 -5.29
C PRO A 15 3.26 -10.06 -6.10
N VAL A 16 2.12 -10.56 -6.58
CA VAL A 16 2.06 -11.74 -7.42
C VAL A 16 1.59 -11.34 -8.81
N PHE A 17 2.28 -11.86 -9.83
CA PHE A 17 1.97 -11.63 -11.22
C PHE A 17 1.56 -12.93 -11.90
N TRP A 18 0.48 -12.87 -12.69
CA TRP A 18 0.06 -13.91 -13.60
C TRP A 18 0.06 -13.34 -15.03
N PRO A 19 0.79 -13.95 -15.97
CA PRO A 19 0.76 -13.53 -17.37
C PRO A 19 -0.59 -13.87 -18.00
N GLU A 20 -0.83 -13.30 -19.18
CA GLU A 20 -1.97 -13.70 -20.02
C GLU A 20 -1.93 -15.20 -20.29
N LYS A 21 -3.09 -15.86 -20.14
CA LYS A 21 -3.23 -17.28 -20.42
C LYS A 21 -4.65 -17.62 -20.84
N PRO A 22 -4.86 -18.62 -21.71
CA PRO A 22 -6.19 -19.13 -21.99
C PRO A 22 -6.78 -19.81 -20.76
N ASP A 23 -8.09 -19.68 -20.56
CA ASP A 23 -8.87 -20.50 -19.63
C ASP A 23 -9.24 -21.86 -20.23
N ASP A 24 -9.96 -22.68 -19.45
CA ASP A 24 -10.38 -24.03 -19.87
C ASP A 24 -11.34 -24.03 -21.09
N ARG A 25 -11.86 -22.85 -21.47
CA ARG A 25 -12.73 -22.65 -22.63
C ARG A 25 -12.00 -21.99 -23.79
N GLY A 26 -10.68 -21.78 -23.68
CA GLY A 26 -9.85 -21.12 -24.69
C GLY A 26 -9.98 -19.59 -24.71
N VAL A 27 -10.67 -18.99 -23.74
CA VAL A 27 -10.77 -17.52 -23.63
C VAL A 27 -9.49 -16.99 -23.03
N MET A 28 -8.85 -16.02 -23.70
CA MET A 28 -7.65 -15.38 -23.18
C MET A 28 -7.98 -14.52 -21.95
N LEU A 29 -7.49 -14.93 -20.79
CA LEU A 29 -7.54 -14.15 -19.56
C LEU A 29 -6.45 -13.06 -19.62
N PRO A 30 -6.78 -11.81 -19.24
CA PRO A 30 -5.79 -10.75 -19.19
C PRO A 30 -4.73 -11.04 -18.13
N ALA A 31 -3.53 -10.50 -18.32
CA ALA A 31 -2.50 -10.49 -17.28
C ALA A 31 -3.06 -9.86 -16.01
N ARG A 32 -2.61 -10.34 -14.85
CA ARG A 32 -3.03 -9.83 -13.54
C ARG A 32 -1.83 -9.61 -12.65
N TRP A 33 -1.79 -8.44 -12.02
CA TRP A 33 -0.87 -8.13 -10.93
C TRP A 33 -1.72 -7.93 -9.68
N SER A 34 -1.33 -8.56 -8.57
CA SER A 34 -2.08 -8.52 -7.32
C SER A 34 -1.17 -8.27 -6.14
N ALA A 35 -1.63 -7.44 -5.22
CA ALA A 35 -0.96 -7.18 -3.96
C ALA A 35 -1.96 -6.95 -2.83
N THR A 36 -1.46 -6.96 -1.60
CA THR A 36 -2.22 -6.48 -0.43
C THR A 36 -1.52 -5.26 0.12
N VAL A 37 -2.25 -4.15 0.21
CA VAL A 37 -1.77 -2.90 0.80
C VAL A 37 -2.32 -2.78 2.21
N LEU A 38 -1.44 -2.53 3.17
CA LEU A 38 -1.78 -2.23 4.55
C LEU A 38 -1.93 -0.71 4.69
N GLU A 39 -3.17 -0.26 4.68
CA GLU A 39 -3.52 1.14 4.88
C GLU A 39 -3.51 1.46 6.38
N SER A 40 -2.51 2.23 6.81
CA SER A 40 -2.46 2.77 8.16
C SER A 40 -3.43 3.95 8.29
N ARG A 41 -4.45 3.79 9.14
CA ARG A 41 -5.38 4.87 9.45
C ARG A 41 -4.96 5.58 10.72
N ARG A 42 -4.94 6.91 10.67
CA ARG A 42 -4.84 7.74 11.87
C ARG A 42 -6.24 8.15 12.28
N VAL A 43 -6.53 7.99 13.57
CA VAL A 43 -7.79 8.38 14.18
C VAL A 43 -7.54 9.52 15.17
N ARG A 44 -8.52 10.43 15.26
CA ARG A 44 -8.47 11.51 16.23
C ARG A 44 -9.12 11.04 17.53
N GLY A 45 -8.36 11.08 18.61
CA GLY A 45 -8.83 10.71 19.94
C GLY A 45 -9.81 11.75 20.51
N ALA A 46 -10.47 11.39 21.61
CA ALA A 46 -11.37 12.30 22.34
C ALA A 46 -10.62 13.51 22.93
N ASP A 47 -9.32 13.36 23.20
CA ASP A 47 -8.38 14.41 23.58
C ASP A 47 -7.93 15.28 22.40
N GLY A 48 -8.38 14.99 21.17
CA GLY A 48 -8.02 15.72 19.96
C GLY A 48 -6.69 15.28 19.34
N GLU A 49 -5.96 14.35 19.95
CA GLU A 49 -4.66 13.88 19.47
C GLU A 49 -4.79 12.85 18.35
N TRP A 50 -3.88 12.91 17.38
CA TRP A 50 -3.81 11.94 16.29
C TRP A 50 -3.00 10.72 16.69
N ARG A 51 -3.63 9.55 16.66
CA ARG A 51 -2.99 8.26 16.94
C ARG A 51 -3.26 7.26 15.84
N ASP A 52 -2.47 6.20 15.78
CA ASP A 52 -2.79 5.07 14.91
C ASP A 52 -4.10 4.42 15.36
N ASP A 53 -4.88 3.92 14.41
CA ASP A 53 -6.09 3.16 14.70
C ASP A 53 -5.72 1.94 15.57
N PRO A 54 -6.29 1.81 16.78
CA PRO A 54 -5.99 0.68 17.68
C PRO A 54 -6.37 -0.67 17.09
N ARG A 55 -7.22 -0.71 16.05
CA ARG A 55 -7.56 -1.93 15.30
C ARG A 55 -6.46 -2.36 14.33
N GLY A 56 -5.40 -1.55 14.17
CA GLY A 56 -4.31 -1.79 13.24
C GLY A 56 -4.64 -1.37 11.81
N PRO A 57 -3.72 -1.64 10.87
CA PRO A 57 -3.89 -1.28 9.47
C PRO A 57 -5.00 -2.09 8.81
N VAL A 58 -5.69 -1.46 7.85
CA VAL A 58 -6.69 -2.13 7.03
C VAL A 58 -6.00 -2.80 5.84
N ALA A 59 -6.23 -4.10 5.67
CA ALA A 59 -5.73 -4.82 4.50
C ALA A 59 -6.68 -4.63 3.31
N VAL A 60 -6.15 -4.10 2.21
CA VAL A 60 -6.87 -3.94 0.94
C VAL A 60 -6.16 -4.74 -0.15
N ALA A 61 -6.86 -5.68 -0.75
CA ALA A 61 -6.38 -6.36 -1.95
C ALA A 61 -6.43 -5.38 -3.13
N VAL A 62 -5.35 -5.27 -3.88
CA VAL A 62 -5.24 -4.41 -5.06
C VAL A 62 -4.99 -5.31 -6.26
N ASN A 63 -5.87 -5.26 -7.25
CA ASN A 63 -5.73 -6.01 -8.50
C ASN A 63 -5.66 -5.05 -9.69
N VAL A 64 -4.68 -5.28 -10.56
CA VAL A 64 -4.47 -4.54 -11.82
C VAL A 64 -4.45 -5.56 -12.94
N TYR A 65 -5.01 -5.19 -14.10
CA TYR A 65 -5.16 -6.10 -15.24
C TYR A 65 -4.52 -5.57 -16.53
N GLY A 66 -4.25 -6.47 -17.47
CA GLY A 66 -3.77 -6.16 -18.82
C GLY A 66 -2.40 -5.48 -18.86
N ALA A 67 -2.25 -4.49 -19.75
CA ALA A 67 -0.98 -3.81 -19.97
C ALA A 67 -0.42 -3.10 -18.72
N ALA A 68 -1.29 -2.59 -17.85
CA ALA A 68 -0.89 -2.00 -16.58
C ALA A 68 -0.28 -3.04 -15.64
N ALA A 69 -0.86 -4.25 -15.58
CA ALA A 69 -0.31 -5.37 -14.82
C ALA A 69 1.07 -5.80 -15.32
N MET A 70 1.24 -5.89 -16.64
CA MET A 70 2.53 -6.20 -17.26
C MET A 70 3.59 -5.14 -16.95
N THR A 71 3.18 -3.88 -16.83
CA THR A 71 4.07 -2.79 -16.44
C THR A 71 4.49 -2.91 -14.98
N LEU A 72 3.54 -3.17 -14.08
CA LEU A 72 3.83 -3.39 -12.66
C LEU A 72 4.67 -4.62 -12.40
N ALA A 73 4.58 -5.66 -13.23
CA ALA A 73 5.45 -6.84 -13.13
C ALA A 73 6.94 -6.52 -13.33
N ARG A 74 7.26 -5.38 -13.96
CA ARG A 74 8.63 -4.88 -14.13
C ARG A 74 9.04 -3.86 -13.06
N CYS A 75 8.07 -3.37 -12.28
CA CYS A 75 8.35 -2.53 -11.13
C CYS A 75 8.83 -3.44 -10.00
N ASP A 76 10.03 -3.19 -9.48
CA ASP A 76 10.69 -4.01 -8.44
C ASP A 76 10.08 -3.78 -7.04
N MET A 77 8.77 -3.93 -6.94
CA MET A 77 8.00 -3.71 -5.70
C MET A 77 8.07 -4.94 -4.81
N HIS A 78 8.42 -4.72 -3.54
CA HIS A 78 8.61 -5.75 -2.52
C HIS A 78 7.79 -5.48 -1.27
N ARG A 79 7.64 -6.52 -0.45
CA ARG A 79 7.04 -6.41 0.89
C ARG A 79 7.65 -5.23 1.66
N GLY A 80 6.78 -4.36 2.19
CA GLY A 80 7.15 -3.20 2.98
C GLY A 80 7.30 -1.90 2.18
N ASP A 81 7.36 -1.99 0.85
CA ASP A 81 7.43 -0.80 0.02
C ASP A 81 6.16 0.04 0.14
N PRO A 82 6.29 1.36 0.28
CA PRO A 82 5.16 2.26 0.37
C PRO A 82 4.63 2.51 -1.06
N VAL A 83 3.33 2.35 -1.24
CA VAL A 83 2.65 2.47 -2.53
C VAL A 83 1.37 3.30 -2.42
N VAL A 84 0.98 3.84 -3.56
CA VAL A 84 -0.33 4.46 -3.79
C VAL A 84 -1.00 3.75 -4.94
N ALA A 85 -2.18 3.19 -4.71
CA ALA A 85 -3.03 2.55 -5.70
C ALA A 85 -4.26 3.41 -5.96
N ILE A 86 -4.62 3.60 -7.23
CA ILE A 86 -5.73 4.44 -7.66
C ILE A 86 -6.64 3.61 -8.56
N GLY A 87 -7.94 3.62 -8.29
CA GLY A 87 -8.91 2.84 -9.07
C GLY A 87 -10.35 3.27 -8.85
N GLU A 88 -11.28 2.62 -9.52
CA GLU A 88 -12.68 3.08 -9.58
C GLU A 88 -13.57 2.44 -8.52
N GLN A 89 -13.15 1.33 -7.90
CA GLN A 89 -14.03 0.56 -7.01
C GLN A 89 -13.23 -0.22 -5.96
N VAL A 90 -13.35 0.17 -4.68
CA VAL A 90 -13.18 -0.76 -3.56
C VAL A 90 -14.49 -1.50 -3.36
N ARG A 91 -14.49 -2.80 -3.63
CA ARG A 91 -15.59 -3.72 -3.30
C ARG A 91 -15.22 -4.52 -2.05
N VAL A 92 -16.23 -5.08 -1.40
CA VAL A 92 -16.02 -6.14 -0.40
C VAL A 92 -16.13 -7.47 -1.14
N ASP A 93 -15.03 -8.18 -1.22
CA ASP A 93 -14.95 -9.53 -1.78
C ASP A 93 -15.18 -10.54 -0.65
N SER A 94 -16.28 -11.30 -0.74
CA SER A 94 -16.64 -12.35 0.21
C SER A 94 -16.22 -13.72 -0.31
N TYR A 95 -15.49 -14.48 0.49
CA TYR A 95 -14.94 -15.77 0.10
C TYR A 95 -14.96 -16.74 1.29
N MET A 96 -14.78 -18.03 0.98
CA MET A 96 -14.57 -19.05 2.00
C MET A 96 -13.06 -19.21 2.22
N THR A 97 -12.61 -19.18 3.47
CA THR A 97 -11.23 -19.52 3.81
C THR A 97 -10.93 -20.98 3.46
N ARG A 98 -9.66 -21.36 3.52
CA ARG A 98 -9.26 -22.75 3.29
C ARG A 98 -9.87 -23.71 4.32
N GLU A 99 -10.13 -23.20 5.51
CA GLU A 99 -10.75 -23.88 6.64
C GLU A 99 -12.29 -23.94 6.52
N GLY A 100 -12.88 -23.31 5.49
CA GLY A 100 -14.32 -23.30 5.27
C GLY A 100 -15.07 -22.26 6.10
N GLU A 101 -14.39 -21.23 6.59
CA GLU A 101 -15.03 -20.12 7.30
C GLU A 101 -15.36 -18.98 6.33
N PRO A 102 -16.52 -18.32 6.46
CA PRO A 102 -16.82 -17.15 5.66
C PRO A 102 -15.91 -15.98 6.06
N ALA A 103 -15.27 -15.37 5.07
CA ALA A 103 -14.40 -14.21 5.22
C ALA A 103 -14.74 -13.13 4.19
N ALA A 104 -14.29 -11.92 4.48
CA ALA A 104 -14.44 -10.78 3.59
C ALA A 104 -13.17 -9.94 3.58
N ARG A 105 -12.86 -9.33 2.43
CA ARG A 105 -11.75 -8.38 2.29
C ARG A 105 -12.14 -7.20 1.42
N PHE A 106 -11.54 -6.05 1.67
CA PHE A 106 -11.61 -4.95 0.73
C PHE A 106 -10.76 -5.27 -0.50
N GLU A 107 -11.29 -4.99 -1.69
CA GLU A 107 -10.61 -5.20 -2.95
C GLU A 107 -10.77 -3.98 -3.86
N LEU A 108 -9.65 -3.37 -4.23
CA LEU A 108 -9.55 -2.32 -5.23
C LEU A 108 -9.18 -2.91 -6.59
N THR A 109 -10.02 -2.71 -7.60
CA THR A 109 -9.57 -2.84 -9.00
C THR A 109 -8.89 -1.53 -9.39
N ALA A 110 -7.56 -1.54 -9.42
CA ALA A 110 -6.75 -0.36 -9.64
C ALA A 110 -6.45 -0.15 -11.13
N ALA A 111 -6.53 1.11 -11.55
CA ALA A 111 -6.06 1.57 -12.85
C ALA A 111 -4.54 1.79 -12.84
N ALA A 112 -3.98 2.20 -11.69
CA ALA A 112 -2.55 2.42 -11.52
C ALA A 112 -2.08 2.13 -10.09
N VAL A 113 -0.82 1.74 -9.96
CA VAL A 113 -0.10 1.62 -8.68
C VAL A 113 1.28 2.25 -8.87
N CYS A 114 1.68 3.11 -7.93
CA CYS A 114 2.98 3.77 -7.94
C CYS A 114 3.65 3.60 -6.58
N PHE A 115 4.98 3.70 -6.54
CA PHE A 115 5.67 3.94 -5.29
C PHE A 115 5.22 5.28 -4.69
N ASP A 116 5.04 5.29 -3.38
CA ASP A 116 4.89 6.54 -2.64
C ASP A 116 6.27 7.16 -2.43
N THR A 117 6.68 7.95 -3.41
CA THR A 117 8.00 8.59 -3.44
C THR A 117 8.21 9.57 -2.29
N ILE A 118 7.13 10.14 -1.74
CA ILE A 118 7.20 11.02 -0.56
C ILE A 118 7.59 10.20 0.67
N LEU A 119 6.94 9.06 0.90
CA LEU A 119 7.28 8.17 2.02
C LEU A 119 8.66 7.54 1.85
N LEU A 120 9.03 7.13 0.63
CA LEU A 120 10.37 6.62 0.34
C LEU A 120 11.45 7.65 0.69
N ARG A 121 11.29 8.90 0.23
CA ARG A 121 12.23 9.97 0.51
C ARG A 121 12.39 10.23 2.01
N ARG A 122 11.29 10.34 2.74
CA ARG A 122 11.31 10.53 4.21
C ARG A 122 12.01 9.37 4.93
N ARG A 123 11.78 8.12 4.50
CA ARG A 123 12.46 6.96 5.07
C ARG A 123 13.97 7.00 4.82
N ALA A 124 14.39 7.40 3.62
CA ALA A 124 15.80 7.56 3.29
C ALA A 124 16.46 8.66 4.13
N GLU A 125 15.81 9.82 4.27
CA GLU A 125 16.27 10.93 5.12
C GLU A 125 16.41 10.48 6.59
N HIS A 126 15.39 9.83 7.16
CA HIS A 126 15.47 9.30 8.53
C HIS A 126 16.53 8.20 8.71
N ALA A 127 16.77 7.36 7.70
CA ALA A 127 17.82 6.35 7.75
C ALA A 127 19.22 7.00 7.69
N ALA A 128 19.39 8.03 6.87
CA ALA A 128 20.61 8.84 6.81
C ALA A 128 20.88 9.52 8.16
N ASP A 129 19.86 10.14 8.76
CA ASP A 129 20.00 10.75 10.08
C ASP A 129 20.36 9.71 11.14
N ARG A 130 19.71 8.54 11.14
CA ARG A 130 20.02 7.42 12.04
C ARG A 130 21.38 6.75 11.81
N SER A 131 22.06 7.03 10.71
CA SER A 131 23.42 6.54 10.45
C SER A 131 24.48 7.62 10.70
N ARG A 132 24.11 8.88 10.97
CA ARG A 132 25.06 9.91 11.40
C ARG A 132 25.73 9.54 12.72
N PRO A 133 27.04 9.75 12.88
CA PRO A 133 27.75 9.56 14.15
C PRO A 133 27.12 10.37 15.28
N TYR A 134 27.11 9.81 16.50
CA TYR A 134 26.50 10.45 17.68
C TYR A 134 27.01 11.89 17.92
N ALA A 135 28.32 12.13 17.74
CA ALA A 135 28.94 13.45 17.89
C ALA A 135 28.41 14.52 16.90
N GLU A 136 27.91 14.12 15.73
CA GLU A 136 27.35 15.03 14.73
C GLU A 136 25.85 15.29 14.98
N ARG A 137 25.18 14.43 15.75
CA ARG A 137 23.77 14.64 16.17
C ARG A 137 23.64 15.56 17.37
N GLU A 138 24.55 15.50 18.34
CA GLU A 138 24.57 16.45 19.48
C GLU A 138 25.01 17.86 19.07
N ALA A 139 25.78 18.00 17.99
CA ALA A 139 26.17 19.30 17.45
C ALA A 139 25.06 19.98 16.63
N ALA A 140 23.97 19.27 16.32
CA ALA A 140 22.80 19.88 15.72
C ALA A 140 22.08 20.69 16.82
N PRO A 141 21.83 22.00 16.62
CA PRO A 141 21.16 22.79 17.63
C PRO A 141 19.80 22.16 17.92
N ASP A 142 19.48 21.99 19.20
CA ASP A 142 18.15 21.61 19.65
C ASP A 142 17.14 22.51 18.95
N ALA A 143 16.27 21.93 18.13
CA ALA A 143 15.09 22.61 17.63
C ALA A 143 14.08 22.74 18.79
N ALA A 144 14.49 23.45 19.85
CA ALA A 144 13.62 23.91 20.90
C ALA A 144 12.78 25.06 20.35
N GLY A 145 11.47 24.96 20.56
CA GLY A 145 10.43 25.72 19.90
C GLY A 145 10.66 27.23 19.83
N THR A 146 10.36 27.78 18.65
CA THR A 146 9.90 29.16 18.52
C THR A 146 8.38 29.17 18.57
N GLU A 147 7.82 29.24 19.78
CA GLU A 147 6.57 29.95 20.00
C GLU A 147 6.89 31.45 20.09
N ALA A 148 6.17 32.26 19.33
CA ALA A 148 6.02 33.70 19.48
C ALA A 148 4.56 34.07 19.20
#